data_AF-A0A955R9V7-F1
#
_entry.id   AF-A0A955R9V7-F1
#
_cell.length_a   1.000
_cell.length_b   1.000
_cell.length_c   1.000
_cell.angle_alpha   90.00
_cell.angle_beta   90.00
_cell.angle_gamma   90.00
#
_symmetry.space_group_name_H-M   'P 1'
#
loop_
_entity.id
_entity.type
_entity.pdbx_description
1 polymer ?
#
loop_
_entity_poly.entity_id
_entity_poly.type
_entity_poly.pdbx_seq_one_letter_code
_entity_poly.pdbx_strand_id
1 'polypeptide(L)'
;MGRWPPTSSEVAPPRARAGTRFELVTDQTPTGDQPKAIDALTAGVLSGRTHQVLLGITGSGKTFTVANVIERIQRPTLVLAPNKTLAAQLFGELRKLFPHNSVEYFVSY
;
A
#
# COMPACT_ATOMS: atom_id res chain seq x y z
N MET A 1 -28.30 -21.83 11.18
CA MET A 1 -27.09 -22.07 10.34
C MET A 1 -27.15 -21.08 9.18
N GLY A 2 -26.52 -19.92 9.31
CA GLY A 2 -26.58 -18.85 8.29
C GLY A 2 -25.68 -19.19 7.09
N ARG A 3 -26.17 -18.95 5.88
CA ARG A 3 -25.41 -19.15 4.64
C ARG A 3 -24.26 -18.12 4.57
N TRP A 4 -23.05 -18.63 4.70
CA TRP A 4 -21.81 -17.96 4.29
C TRP A 4 -21.46 -18.44 2.88
N PRO A 5 -20.91 -17.60 1.97
CA PRO A 5 -20.49 -16.20 2.15
C PRO A 5 -21.59 -15.17 1.82
N PRO A 6 -21.48 -13.92 2.31
CA PRO A 6 -22.40 -12.83 1.99
C PRO A 6 -22.34 -12.43 0.51
N THR A 7 -23.43 -11.84 0.00
CA THR A 7 -23.49 -11.32 -1.37
C THR A 7 -22.73 -10.00 -1.51
N SER A 8 -22.23 -9.68 -2.71
CA SER A 8 -21.46 -8.45 -2.97
C SER A 8 -22.23 -7.15 -2.67
N SER A 9 -23.56 -7.21 -2.57
CA SER A 9 -24.45 -6.11 -2.17
C SER A 9 -24.58 -5.91 -0.66
N GLU A 10 -24.17 -6.89 0.16
CA GLU A 10 -24.30 -6.84 1.63
C GLU A 10 -23.09 -6.19 2.32
N VAL A 11 -21.92 -6.24 1.67
CA VAL A 11 -20.71 -5.59 2.16
C VAL A 11 -20.65 -4.20 1.56
N ALA A 12 -21.21 -3.22 2.25
CA ALA A 12 -20.97 -1.82 1.91
C ALA A 12 -19.44 -1.60 1.89
N PRO A 13 -18.88 -0.96 0.84
CA PRO A 13 -17.46 -0.66 0.83
C PRO A 13 -17.13 0.10 2.11
N PRO A 14 -15.99 -0.20 2.78
CA PRO A 14 -15.59 0.55 3.96
C PRO A 14 -15.63 2.02 3.57
N ARG A 15 -16.58 2.76 4.16
CA ARG A 15 -16.68 4.20 3.94
C ARG A 15 -15.32 4.74 4.35
N ALA A 16 -14.55 5.25 3.40
CA ALA A 16 -13.35 6.00 3.72
C ALA A 16 -13.82 7.09 4.70
N ARG A 17 -13.50 6.93 5.99
CA ARG A 17 -13.59 8.06 6.92
C ARG A 17 -12.82 9.18 6.24
N ALA A 18 -13.33 10.41 6.30
CA ALA A 18 -12.58 11.58 5.86
C ALA A 18 -11.29 11.64 6.70
N GLY A 19 -10.29 10.91 6.24
CA GLY A 19 -9.07 10.59 6.95
C GLY A 19 -8.00 11.53 6.48
N THR A 20 -7.07 11.82 7.38
CA THR A 20 -5.86 12.56 7.06
C THR A 20 -5.22 12.03 5.79
N ARG A 21 -4.81 12.95 4.91
CA ARG A 21 -4.07 12.66 3.69
C ARG A 21 -2.86 11.79 4.05
N PHE A 22 -2.56 10.76 3.26
CA PHE A 22 -1.29 10.04 3.39
C PHE A 22 -0.15 11.03 3.14
N GLU A 23 0.82 11.06 4.05
CA GLU A 23 1.97 11.97 4.03
C GLU A 23 3.24 11.14 4.16
N LEU A 24 3.99 11.06 3.07
CA LEU A 24 5.26 10.35 3.04
C LEU A 24 6.36 11.26 3.63
N VAL A 25 6.97 10.84 4.73
CA VAL A 25 8.06 11.57 5.38
C VAL A 25 9.36 10.82 5.16
N THR A 26 10.31 11.44 4.46
CA THR A 26 11.63 10.86 4.18
C THR A 26 12.61 11.94 3.70
N ASP A 27 13.91 11.73 3.95
CA ASP A 27 14.99 12.51 3.36
C ASP A 27 15.43 11.95 1.98
N GLN A 28 14.88 10.80 1.59
CA GLN A 28 15.24 10.12 0.34
C GLN A 28 14.37 10.64 -0.82
N THR A 29 15.01 10.91 -1.95
CA THR A 29 14.30 11.17 -3.21
C THR A 29 14.28 9.91 -4.08
N PRO A 30 13.21 9.64 -4.85
CA PRO A 30 13.21 8.55 -5.82
C PRO A 30 14.37 8.66 -6.82
N THR A 31 15.10 7.57 -7.03
CA THR A 31 16.29 7.54 -7.92
C THR A 31 16.25 6.36 -8.90
N GLY A 32 17.11 6.40 -9.93
CA GLY A 32 17.16 5.36 -10.97
C GLY A 32 15.82 5.20 -11.67
N ASP A 33 15.33 3.97 -11.76
CA ASP A 33 14.04 3.66 -12.39
C ASP A 33 12.81 3.92 -11.49
N GLN A 34 13.01 4.27 -10.22
CA GLN A 34 11.91 4.47 -9.28
C GLN A 34 10.90 5.55 -9.74
N PRO A 35 11.30 6.75 -10.20
CA PRO A 35 10.34 7.78 -10.62
C PRO A 35 9.38 7.27 -11.70
N LYS A 36 9.92 6.63 -12.73
CA LYS A 36 9.14 6.05 -13.84
C LYS A 36 8.21 4.94 -13.36
N ALA A 37 8.67 4.07 -12.47
CA ALA A 37 7.85 3.02 -11.89
C ALA A 37 6.69 3.58 -11.06
N ILE A 38 6.95 4.59 -10.23
CA ILE A 38 5.94 5.26 -9.42
C ILE A 38 4.89 5.91 -10.33
N ASP A 39 5.31 6.65 -11.36
CA ASP A 39 4.41 7.30 -12.32
C ASP A 39 3.50 6.30 -13.02
N ALA A 40 4.09 5.23 -13.57
CA ALA A 40 3.36 4.20 -14.30
C ALA A 40 2.34 3.47 -13.43
N LEU A 41 2.73 3.05 -12.22
CA LEU A 41 1.85 2.37 -11.27
C LEU A 41 0.71 3.28 -10.80
N THR A 42 1.03 4.53 -10.46
CA THR A 42 0.04 5.54 -10.04
C THR A 42 -0.99 5.77 -11.13
N ALA A 43 -0.54 6.03 -12.37
CA ALA A 43 -1.44 6.22 -13.51
C ALA A 43 -2.30 4.98 -13.79
N GLY A 44 -1.73 3.78 -13.66
CA GLY A 44 -2.49 2.54 -13.81
C GLY A 44 -3.61 2.40 -12.77
N VAL A 45 -3.33 2.71 -11.49
CA VAL A 45 -4.36 2.67 -10.43
C VAL A 45 -5.45 3.70 -10.69
N LEU A 46 -5.08 4.94 -11.03
CA LEU A 46 -6.03 6.03 -11.26
C LEU A 46 -6.88 5.83 -12.52
N SER A 47 -6.34 5.13 -13.53
CA SER A 47 -7.09 4.74 -14.74
C SER A 47 -7.98 3.50 -14.54
N GLY A 48 -8.04 2.94 -13.34
CA GLY A 48 -8.91 1.80 -13.02
C GLY A 48 -8.33 0.44 -13.39
N ARG A 49 -7.03 0.33 -13.70
CA ARG A 49 -6.39 -0.98 -13.91
C ARG A 49 -6.43 -1.78 -12.61
N THR A 50 -6.98 -2.99 -12.69
CA THR A 50 -7.16 -3.87 -11.53
C THR A 50 -5.89 -4.61 -11.14
N HIS A 51 -5.02 -4.94 -12.11
CA HIS A 51 -3.80 -5.72 -11.88
C HIS A 51 -2.59 -5.02 -12.49
N GLN A 52 -1.52 -4.91 -11.71
CA GLN A 52 -0.24 -4.33 -12.13
C GLN A 52 0.91 -5.07 -11.43
N VAL A 53 2.08 -5.13 -12.06
CA VAL A 53 3.27 -5.80 -11.51
C VAL A 53 4.42 -4.81 -11.48
N LEU A 54 5.05 -4.67 -10.31
CA LEU A 54 6.32 -3.97 -10.15
C LEU A 54 7.47 -4.98 -10.25
N LEU A 55 8.13 -5.03 -11.42
CA LEU A 55 9.35 -5.81 -11.60
C LEU A 55 10.52 -5.02 -11.04
N GLY A 56 11.15 -5.52 -9.97
CA GLY A 56 12.30 -4.86 -9.36
C GLY A 56 13.24 -5.84 -8.67
N ILE A 57 14.54 -5.67 -8.88
CA ILE A 57 15.59 -6.48 -8.25
C ILE A 57 15.62 -6.28 -6.74
N THR A 58 16.28 -7.17 -6.00
CA THR A 58 16.52 -6.99 -4.55
C THR A 58 17.36 -5.73 -4.31
N GLY A 59 17.06 -4.99 -3.24
CA GLY A 59 17.79 -3.75 -2.90
C GLY A 59 17.34 -2.49 -3.65
N SER A 60 16.46 -2.59 -4.67
CA SER A 60 15.99 -1.44 -5.46
C SER A 60 15.00 -0.50 -4.75
N GLY A 61 14.70 -0.71 -3.46
CA GLY A 61 13.77 0.15 -2.71
C GLY A 61 12.29 -0.03 -3.11
N LYS A 62 11.85 -1.29 -3.29
CA LYS A 62 10.45 -1.59 -3.65
C LYS A 62 9.44 -1.03 -2.65
N THR A 63 9.71 -1.12 -1.34
CA THR A 63 8.82 -0.55 -0.31
C THR A 63 8.69 0.96 -0.48
N PHE A 64 9.80 1.67 -0.69
CA PHE A 64 9.81 3.11 -0.91
C PHE A 64 9.05 3.51 -2.19
N THR A 65 9.23 2.73 -3.27
CA THR A 65 8.48 2.89 -4.53
C THR A 65 6.98 2.76 -4.29
N VAL A 66 6.54 1.71 -3.59
CA VAL A 66 5.12 1.49 -3.29
C VAL A 66 4.57 2.55 -2.32
N ALA A 67 5.36 3.02 -1.36
CA ALA A 67 4.97 4.11 -0.46
C ALA A 67 4.68 5.41 -1.23
N ASN A 68 5.53 5.79 -2.18
CA ASN A 68 5.26 6.92 -3.07
C ASN A 68 3.96 6.73 -3.87
N VAL A 69 3.67 5.51 -4.33
CA VAL A 69 2.40 5.22 -5.02
C VAL A 69 1.21 5.40 -4.07
N ILE A 70 1.28 4.86 -2.84
CA ILE A 70 0.23 5.00 -1.81
C ILE A 70 -0.07 6.48 -1.54
N GLU A 71 0.97 7.30 -1.35
CA GLU A 71 0.82 8.73 -1.15
C GLU A 71 0.16 9.41 -2.36
N ARG A 72 0.52 9.05 -3.59
CA ARG A 72 -0.07 9.70 -4.77
C ARG A 72 -1.52 9.32 -5.01
N ILE A 73 -1.90 8.07 -4.74
CA ILE A 73 -3.27 7.60 -5.00
C ILE A 73 -4.25 7.95 -3.88
N GLN A 74 -3.76 8.25 -2.66
CA GLN A 74 -4.58 8.61 -1.50
C GLN A 74 -5.69 7.60 -1.18
N ARG A 75 -5.35 6.31 -1.18
CA ARG A 75 -6.30 5.21 -0.95
C ARG A 75 -5.85 4.33 0.22
N PRO A 76 -6.78 3.93 1.12
CA PRO A 76 -6.48 2.88 2.10
C PRO A 76 -5.93 1.65 1.39
N THR A 77 -4.79 1.15 1.88
CA THR A 77 -4.01 0.11 1.22
C THR A 77 -3.78 -1.06 2.16
N LEU A 78 -4.03 -2.28 1.68
CA LEU A 78 -3.71 -3.52 2.37
C LEU A 78 -2.43 -4.11 1.75
N VAL A 79 -1.40 -4.31 2.57
CA VAL A 79 -0.16 -4.98 2.15
C VAL A 79 -0.17 -6.40 2.68
N LEU A 80 -0.07 -7.37 1.77
CA LEU A 80 -0.01 -8.79 2.09
C LEU A 80 1.42 -9.29 1.99
N ALA A 81 1.86 -10.01 3.02
CA ALA A 81 3.19 -10.63 3.08
C ALA A 81 3.05 -12.15 3.29
N PRO A 82 3.97 -12.96 2.74
CA PRO A 82 3.85 -14.42 2.79
C PRO A 82 4.22 -15.04 4.15
N ASN A 83 4.81 -14.27 5.07
CA ASN A 83 5.18 -14.75 6.40
C ASN A 83 5.24 -13.60 7.43
N LYS A 84 5.23 -13.95 8.72
CA LYS A 84 5.24 -12.99 9.85
C LYS A 84 6.50 -12.11 9.87
N THR A 85 7.66 -12.64 9.48
CA THR A 85 8.92 -11.89 9.48
C THR A 85 8.90 -10.73 8.47
N LEU A 86 8.52 -11.01 7.22
CA LEU A 86 8.39 -9.99 6.19
C LEU A 86 7.26 -9.02 6.49
N ALA A 87 6.16 -9.50 7.07
CA ALA A 87 5.07 -8.63 7.51
C ALA A 87 5.55 -7.60 8.55
N ALA A 88 6.30 -8.05 9.56
CA ALA A 88 6.87 -7.18 10.58
C ALA A 88 7.90 -6.19 10.01
N GLN A 89 8.74 -6.63 9.06
CA GLN A 89 9.68 -5.75 8.36
C GLN A 89 8.95 -4.64 7.59
N LEU A 90 7.97 -5.00 6.75
CA LEU A 90 7.20 -4.05 5.96
C LEU A 90 6.42 -3.07 6.86
N PHE A 91 5.85 -3.56 7.96
CA PHE A 91 5.20 -2.72 8.96
C PHE A 91 6.17 -1.67 9.53
N GLY A 92 7.36 -2.09 9.94
CA GLY A 92 8.38 -1.18 10.47
C GLY A 92 8.85 -0.16 9.44
N GLU A 93 9.05 -0.55 8.19
CA GLU A 93 9.41 0.34 7.08
C GLU A 93 8.29 1.36 6.80
N LEU A 94 7.05 0.90 6.64
CA LEU A 94 5.91 1.78 6.33
C LEU A 94 5.58 2.72 7.50
N ARG A 95 5.69 2.27 8.75
CA ARG A 95 5.46 3.13 9.92
C ARG A 95 6.49 4.28 10.00
N LYS A 96 7.73 4.04 9.58
CA LYS A 96 8.75 5.09 9.47
C LYS A 96 8.44 6.08 8.34
N LEU A 97 7.95 5.57 7.21
CA LEU A 97 7.62 6.37 6.03
C LEU A 97 6.32 7.18 6.19
N PHE A 98 5.37 6.72 7.01
CA PHE A 98 4.08 7.37 7.26
C PHE A 98 3.85 7.61 8.76
N PRO A 99 4.69 8.41 9.43
CA PRO A 99 4.62 8.60 10.89
C PRO A 99 3.35 9.33 11.34
N HIS A 100 2.66 10.02 10.43
CA HIS A 100 1.45 10.80 10.68
C HIS A 100 0.15 10.08 10.24
N ASN A 101 0.25 8.85 9.74
CA ASN A 101 -0.90 8.04 9.33
C ASN A 101 -1.00 6.74 10.14
N SER A 102 -2.20 6.14 10.14
CA SER A 102 -2.44 4.85 10.78
C SER A 102 -1.84 3.71 9.96
N VAL A 103 -0.65 3.26 10.37
CA VAL A 103 -0.02 2.04 9.88
C VAL A 103 -0.25 0.95 10.93
N GLU A 104 -1.03 -0.07 10.57
CA GLU A 104 -1.47 -1.13 11.49
C GLU A 104 -0.89 -2.49 11.10
N TYR A 105 -0.78 -3.39 12.08
CA TYR A 105 -0.23 -4.73 11.90
C TYR A 105 -1.26 -5.80 12.27
N PHE A 106 -1.60 -6.68 11.34
CA PHE A 106 -2.59 -7.73 11.55
C PHE A 106 -2.05 -9.10 11.11
N VAL A 107 -1.87 -9.99 12.08
CA VAL A 107 -1.43 -11.38 11.89
C VAL A 107 -2.16 -12.29 12.88
N SER A 108 -2.20 -13.60 12.61
CA SER A 108 -2.69 -14.57 13.60
C SER A 108 -1.79 -14.61 14.84
N TYR A 109 -2.43 -14.79 16.00
CA TYR A 109 -1.74 -15.08 17.27
C TYR A 109 -1.01 -16.42 17.17
#